data_AF-A0A418N8F2-F1
#
_entry.id   AF-A0A418N8F2-F1
#
_cell.length_a   1.000
_cell.length_b   1.000
_cell.length_c   1.000
_cell.angle_alpha   90.00
_cell.angle_beta   90.00
_cell.angle_gamma   90.00
#
_symmetry.space_group_name_H-M   'P 1'
#
loop_
_entity.id
_entity.type
_entity.pdbx_description
1 polymer ?
#
loop_
_entity_poly.entity_id
_entity_poly.type
_entity_poly.pdbx_seq_one_letter_code
_entity_poly.pdbx_strand_id
1 'polypeptide(L)'
;MKRLIPIYGILFGLGHQVAWACDLCKKNQPKGFENITHGQGPTGNMDYIITWSAILLVIVTLFFSIKFLVRPREHEPDHIKNIVWDHNLREHGGQ
;
A
#
# COMPACT_ATOMS: atom_id res chain seq x y z
N MET A 1 -28.80 0.40 -5.04
CA MET A 1 -27.40 0.65 -4.63
C MET A 1 -27.14 2.08 -4.16
N LYS A 2 -27.56 3.13 -4.90
CA LYS A 2 -27.29 4.55 -4.54
C LYS A 2 -27.78 5.00 -3.15
N ARG A 3 -28.86 4.41 -2.62
CA ARG A 3 -29.39 4.70 -1.27
C ARG A 3 -28.60 4.06 -0.13
N LEU A 4 -27.75 3.07 -0.43
CA LEU A 4 -26.94 2.38 0.56
C LEU A 4 -25.58 3.08 0.76
N ILE A 5 -25.10 3.82 -0.24
CA ILE A 5 -23.85 4.59 -0.19
C ILE A 5 -23.80 5.56 1.01
N PRO A 6 -24.81 6.40 1.29
CA PRO A 6 -24.76 7.28 2.46
C PRO A 6 -24.81 6.50 3.77
N ILE A 7 -25.53 5.37 3.81
CA ILE A 7 -25.62 4.50 5.00
C ILE A 7 -24.25 3.88 5.31
N TYR A 8 -23.55 3.37 4.29
CA TYR A 8 -22.18 2.87 4.42
C TYR A 8 -21.20 3.98 4.85
N GLY A 9 -21.34 5.19 4.29
CA GLY A 9 -20.51 6.33 4.70
C GLY A 9 -20.71 6.72 6.17
N ILE A 10 -21.96 6.72 6.65
CA ILE A 10 -22.29 7.03 8.05
C ILE A 10 -21.80 5.91 8.98
N LEU A 11 -22.00 4.63 8.63
CA LEU A 11 -21.48 3.49 9.39
C LEU A 11 -19.94 3.52 9.48
N PHE A 12 -19.25 3.86 8.39
CA PHE A 12 -17.80 3.97 8.36
C PHE A 12 -17.28 5.13 9.24
N GLY A 13 -17.96 6.29 9.23
CA GLY A 13 -17.59 7.45 10.03
C GLY A 13 -17.85 7.29 11.54
N LEU A 14 -18.95 6.64 11.91
CA LEU A 14 -19.29 6.36 13.31
C LEU A 14 -18.41 5.27 13.94
N GLY A 15 -17.89 4.34 13.14
CA GLY A 15 -16.98 3.28 13.61
C GLY A 15 -15.56 3.76 13.96
N HIS A 16 -15.18 4.99 13.57
CA HIS A 16 -13.82 5.50 13.71
C HIS A 16 -13.53 6.26 15.03
N GLN A 17 -14.47 6.28 15.98
CA GLN A 17 -14.42 7.18 17.15
C GLN A 17 -13.48 6.74 18.29
N VAL A 18 -12.58 5.76 18.09
CA VAL A 18 -11.74 5.21 19.19
C VAL A 18 -10.27 5.03 18.81
N ALA A 19 -9.70 5.96 18.03
CA ALA A 19 -8.29 5.90 17.63
C ALA A 19 -7.32 6.63 18.61
N TRP A 20 -7.75 6.93 19.84
CA TRP A 20 -6.88 7.56 20.84
C TRP A 20 -6.38 6.51 21.83
N ALA A 21 -5.07 6.30 21.87
CA ALA A 21 -4.45 5.36 22.80
C ALA A 21 -4.68 5.83 24.26
N CYS A 22 -5.21 4.95 25.11
CA CYS A 22 -5.24 5.19 26.56
C CYS A 22 -3.81 5.20 27.13
N ASP A 23 -3.60 5.72 28.34
CA ASP A 23 -2.27 5.85 28.93
C ASP A 23 -1.53 4.51 29.07
N LEU A 24 -2.27 3.42 29.27
CA LEU A 24 -1.71 2.06 29.29
C LEU A 24 -1.20 1.65 27.90
N CYS A 25 -1.98 1.90 26.84
CA CYS A 25 -1.56 1.64 25.47
C CYS A 25 -0.32 2.47 25.10
N LYS A 26 -0.25 3.74 25.51
CA LYS A 26 0.92 4.61 25.28
C LYS A 26 2.18 4.07 25.96
N LYS A 27 2.07 3.58 27.20
CA LYS A 27 3.21 3.00 27.94
C LYS A 27 3.76 1.72 27.31
N ASN A 28 2.90 0.95 26.63
CA ASN A 28 3.26 -0.31 26.00
C ASN A 28 3.70 -0.15 24.53
N GLN A 29 3.63 1.05 23.98
CA GLN A 29 4.13 1.33 22.64
C GLN A 29 5.67 1.26 22.60
N PRO A 30 6.24 0.88 21.45
CA PRO A 30 7.69 0.86 21.27
C PRO A 30 8.31 2.25 21.43
N LYS A 31 9.43 2.31 22.13
CA LYS A 31 10.16 3.56 22.39
C LYS A 31 10.61 4.23 21.09
N GLY A 32 10.31 5.51 20.91
CA GLY A 32 10.59 6.30 19.70
C GLY A 32 9.47 6.28 18.66
N PHE A 33 8.45 5.43 18.83
CA PHE A 33 7.28 5.35 17.94
C PHE A 33 5.96 5.45 18.71
N GLU A 34 6.01 5.97 19.95
CA GLU A 34 4.83 6.21 20.75
C GLU A 34 3.88 7.17 20.03
N ASN A 35 2.59 6.88 20.09
CA ASN A 35 1.48 7.56 19.41
C ASN A 35 1.44 7.42 17.87
N ILE A 36 2.45 6.79 17.24
CA ILE A 36 2.45 6.51 15.79
C ILE A 36 2.00 5.06 15.53
N THR A 37 2.51 4.12 16.33
CA THR A 37 2.22 2.69 16.15
C THR A 37 1.15 2.22 17.11
N HIS A 38 0.19 1.42 16.63
CA HIS A 38 -0.78 0.75 17.49
C HIS A 38 -0.19 -0.56 18.03
N GLY A 39 -0.44 -0.85 19.32
CA GLY A 39 -0.05 -2.11 19.94
C GLY A 39 1.38 -2.14 20.49
N GLN A 40 1.75 -3.30 21.02
CA GLN A 40 3.07 -3.57 21.57
C GLN A 40 4.07 -3.81 20.43
N GLY A 41 5.27 -3.25 20.56
CA GLY A 41 6.37 -3.50 19.62
C GLY A 41 7.02 -4.87 19.82
N PRO A 42 8.03 -5.20 19.01
CA PRO A 42 8.83 -6.42 19.15
C PRO A 42 9.38 -6.58 20.57
N THR A 43 9.16 -7.75 21.18
CA THR A 43 9.48 -7.99 22.60
C THR A 43 10.80 -8.73 22.78
N GLY A 44 11.15 -9.60 21.84
CA GLY A 44 12.38 -10.38 21.85
C GLY A 44 13.24 -10.23 20.59
N ASN A 45 14.48 -10.73 20.65
CA ASN A 45 15.42 -10.66 19.54
C ASN A 45 14.88 -11.28 18.24
N MET A 46 14.14 -12.38 18.35
CA MET A 46 13.51 -13.03 17.19
C MET A 46 12.44 -12.15 16.54
N ASP A 47 11.64 -11.44 17.34
CA ASP A 47 10.62 -10.51 16.83
C ASP A 47 11.27 -9.38 16.02
N TYR A 48 12.43 -8.88 16.48
CA TYR A 48 13.19 -7.86 15.76
C TYR A 48 13.76 -8.40 14.44
N ILE A 49 14.31 -9.62 14.43
CA ILE A 49 14.83 -10.25 13.20
C ILE A 49 13.71 -10.39 12.16
N ILE A 50 12.55 -10.91 12.56
CA ILE A 50 11.40 -11.08 11.67
C ILE A 50 10.94 -9.70 11.16
N THR A 51 10.78 -8.73 12.05
CA THR A 51 10.31 -7.38 11.69
C THR A 51 11.26 -6.71 10.69
N TRP A 52 12.57 -6.78 10.91
CA TRP A 52 13.56 -6.21 9.99
C TRP A 52 13.59 -6.93 8.64
N SER A 53 13.41 -8.26 8.63
CA SER A 53 13.29 -9.01 7.38
C SER A 53 12.05 -8.60 6.58
N ALA A 54 10.92 -8.39 7.24
CA ALA A 54 9.69 -7.92 6.61
C ALA A 54 9.86 -6.50 6.04
N ILE A 55 10.47 -5.58 6.80
CA ILE A 55 10.78 -4.22 6.33
C ILE A 55 11.63 -4.27 5.06
N LEU A 56 12.68 -5.10 5.03
CA LEU A 56 13.54 -5.26 3.86
C LEU A 56 12.73 -5.74 2.64
N LEU A 57 11.89 -6.77 2.81
CA LEU A 57 11.05 -7.30 1.74
C LEU A 57 10.06 -6.25 1.21
N VAL A 58 9.43 -5.47 2.09
CA VAL A 58 8.51 -4.41 1.67
C VAL A 58 9.24 -3.32 0.90
N ILE A 59 10.43 -2.89 1.34
CA ILE A 59 11.23 -1.88 0.63
C ILE A 59 11.60 -2.38 -0.77
N VAL A 60 12.05 -3.63 -0.89
CA VAL A 60 12.44 -4.23 -2.18
C VAL A 60 11.24 -4.33 -3.11
N THR A 61 10.11 -4.86 -2.63
CA THR A 61 8.90 -5.01 -3.43
C THR A 61 8.30 -3.67 -3.84
N LEU A 62 8.27 -2.69 -2.95
CA LEU A 62 7.82 -1.32 -3.24
C LEU A 62 8.72 -0.66 -4.29
N PHE A 63 10.05 -0.80 -4.15
CA PHE A 63 11.00 -0.28 -5.14
C PHE A 63 10.73 -0.84 -6.53
N PHE A 64 10.58 -2.16 -6.67
CA PHE A 64 10.31 -2.78 -7.97
C PHE A 64 8.93 -2.42 -8.50
N SER A 65 7.91 -2.34 -7.64
CA SER A 65 6.58 -1.87 -8.01
C SER A 65 6.64 -0.48 -8.64
N ILE A 66 7.25 0.50 -7.93
CA ILE A 66 7.41 1.86 -8.45
C ILE A 66 8.24 1.85 -9.74
N LYS A 67 9.37 1.13 -9.77
CA LYS A 67 10.25 1.05 -10.94
C LYS A 67 9.50 0.58 -12.19
N PHE A 68 8.68 -0.46 -12.07
CA PHE A 68 7.95 -1.01 -13.21
C PHE A 68 6.72 -0.20 -13.59
N LEU A 69 6.11 0.53 -12.65
CA LEU A 69 5.03 1.46 -12.96
C LEU A 69 5.55 2.73 -13.65
N VAL A 70 6.65 3.31 -13.17
CA VAL A 70 7.20 4.57 -13.71
C VAL A 70 7.93 4.34 -15.04
N ARG A 71 8.70 3.26 -15.14
CA ARG A 71 9.48 2.95 -16.34
C ARG A 71 9.37 1.47 -16.70
N PRO A 72 8.20 1.05 -17.21
CA PRO A 72 8.05 -0.30 -17.74
C PRO A 72 9.04 -0.44 -18.90
N ARG A 73 9.97 -1.38 -18.81
CA ARG A 73 11.00 -1.62 -19.83
C ARG A 73 10.44 -2.40 -21.02
N GLU A 74 9.32 -1.94 -21.56
CA GLU A 74 8.64 -2.51 -22.72
C GLU A 74 9.24 -1.94 -24.02
N HIS A 75 10.56 -2.11 -24.19
CA HIS A 75 11.30 -1.60 -25.37
C HIS A 75 11.18 -2.51 -26.59
N GLU A 76 10.55 -3.68 -26.45
CA GLU A 76 10.44 -4.65 -27.54
C GLU A 76 9.16 -4.39 -28.35
N PRO A 77 9.26 -4.15 -29.66
CA PRO A 77 8.11 -3.82 -30.50
C PRO A 77 7.08 -4.95 -30.57
N ASP A 78 7.50 -6.21 -30.43
CA ASP A 78 6.63 -7.38 -30.44
C ASP A 78 5.92 -7.65 -29.09
N HIS A 79 6.04 -6.74 -28.12
CA HIS A 79 5.34 -6.86 -26.85
C HIS A 79 3.83 -6.65 -27.06
N ILE A 80 2.98 -7.51 -26.48
CA ILE A 80 1.52 -7.53 -26.71
C ILE A 80 0.87 -6.14 -26.54
N LYS A 81 1.36 -5.31 -25.62
CA LYS A 81 0.86 -3.93 -25.43
C LYS A 81 1.19 -2.99 -26.60
N ASN A 82 2.38 -3.11 -27.20
CA ASN A 82 2.80 -2.33 -28.35
C ASN A 82 2.03 -2.78 -29.61
N ILE A 83 1.81 -4.09 -29.77
CA ILE A 83 1.00 -4.64 -30.87
C ILE A 83 -0.44 -4.11 -30.82
N VAL A 84 -1.09 -4.13 -29.65
CA VAL A 84 -2.46 -3.62 -29.50
C VAL A 84 -2.51 -2.11 -29.73
N TRP A 85 -1.54 -1.35 -29.21
CA TRP A 85 -1.44 0.08 -29.43
C TRP A 85 -1.26 0.44 -30.91
N ASP A 86 -0.31 -0.21 -31.59
CA ASP A 86 -0.01 0.01 -33.00
C ASP A 86 -1.18 -0.40 -33.92
N HIS A 87 -1.82 -1.54 -33.63
CA HIS A 87 -3.02 -1.95 -34.37
C HIS A 87 -4.14 -0.93 -34.25
N ASN A 88 -4.42 -0.46 -33.03
CA ASN A 88 -5.48 0.52 -32.78
C ASN A 88 -5.17 1.88 -33.43
N LEU A 89 -3.92 2.34 -33.36
CA LEU A 89 -3.45 3.56 -34.04
C LEU A 89 -3.61 3.48 -35.56
N ARG A 90 -3.27 2.33 -36.17
CA ARG A 90 -3.37 2.11 -37.62
C ARG A 90 -4.82 2.07 -38.10
N GLU A 91 -5.73 1.49 -37.32
CA GLU A 91 -7.16 1.41 -37.67
C GLU A 91 -7.90 2.74 -37.51
N HIS A 92 -7.48 3.58 -36.56
CA HIS A 92 -8.17 4.84 -36.24
C HIS A 92 -7.43 6.11 -36.67
N GLY A 93 -6.38 5.98 -37.47
CA GLY A 93 -5.68 7.13 -38.07
C GLY A 93 -5.01 8.03 -37.03
N GLY A 94 -4.23 7.42 -36.14
CA GLY A 94 -3.29 8.18 -35.29
C GLY A 94 -2.32 9.00 -36.16
N GLN A 95 -2.16 10.28 -35.83
CA GLN A 95 -1.23 11.19 -36.50
C GLN A 95 0.22 10.73 -36.36
#